data_AF-A0A965Z930-F1
#
_entry.id   AF-A0A965Z930-F1
#
_cell.length_a   1.000
_cell.length_b   1.000
_cell.length_c   1.000
_cell.angle_alpha   90.00
_cell.angle_beta   90.00
_cell.angle_gamma   90.00
#
_symmetry.space_group_name_H-M   'P 1'
#
loop_
_entity.id
_entity.type
_entity.pdbx_description
1 polymer ?
#
loop_
_entity_poly.entity_id
_entity_poly.type
_entity_poly.pdbx_seq_one_letter_code
_entity_poly.pdbx_strand_id
1 'polypeptide(L)' 'MSTIANVYARQILDSRGNPTVEVDVLTSSGVVGRASVPSGASTG' A
#
# COMPACT_ATOMS: atom_id res chain seq x y z
N MET A 1 -10.85 5.58 -18.19
CA MET A 1 -9.99 4.38 -18.13
C MET A 1 -9.41 4.28 -16.74
N SER A 2 -9.51 3.11 -16.11
CA SER A 2 -9.00 2.82 -14.75
C SER A 2 -7.75 1.94 -14.77
N THR A 3 -7.04 1.88 -15.89
CA THR A 3 -5.85 1.06 -16.04
C THR A 3 -4.77 1.50 -15.06
N ILE A 4 -4.19 0.54 -14.34
CA ILE A 4 -3.08 0.79 -13.42
C ILE A 4 -1.83 1.10 -14.25
N ALA A 5 -1.19 2.23 -13.97
CA ALA A 5 0.04 2.67 -14.62
C ALA A 5 1.27 2.36 -13.79
N ASN A 6 1.18 2.53 -12.46
CA ASN A 6 2.29 2.24 -11.55
C ASN A 6 1.80 1.81 -10.17
N VAL A 7 2.59 0.98 -9.49
CA VAL A 7 2.36 0.53 -8.11
C VAL A 7 3.68 0.67 -7.36
N TYR A 8 3.68 1.46 -6.30
CA TYR A 8 4.85 1.68 -5.45
C TYR A 8 4.54 1.30 -4.02
N ALA A 9 5.36 0.44 -3.41
CA ALA A 9 5.21 0.00 -2.03
C ALA A 9 6.36 0.52 -1.17
N ARG A 10 6.06 0.81 0.09
CA ARG A 10 7.04 1.18 1.11
C ARG A 10 6.70 0.52 2.45
N GLN A 11 7.74 0.27 3.25
CA GLN A 11 7.56 -0.15 4.63
C GLN A 11 7.27 1.08 5.50
N ILE A 12 6.25 0.97 6.35
CA ILE A 12 5.90 1.95 7.39
C ILE A 12 5.76 1.23 8.74
N LEU A 13 5.53 1.98 9.82
CA LEU A 13 5.20 1.40 11.13
C LEU A 13 3.70 1.55 11.41
N ASP A 14 3.08 0.51 11.94
CA ASP A 14 1.70 0.56 12.43
C ASP A 14 1.60 1.24 13.82
N SER A 15 0.39 1.30 14.38
CA SER A 15 0.15 1.90 15.70
C SER A 15 0.81 1.16 16.88
N ARG A 16 1.33 -0.06 16.66
CA ARG A 16 2.07 -0.87 17.64
C ARG A 16 3.59 -0.82 17.42
N GLY A 17 4.06 -0.06 16.42
CA GLY A 17 5.46 0.00 16.04
C GLY A 17 5.94 -1.19 15.22
N ASN A 18 5.04 -2.05 14.74
CA ASN A 18 5.40 -3.17 13.89
C ASN A 18 5.53 -2.72 12.42
N PRO A 19 6.52 -3.23 11.67
CA PRO A 19 6.59 -3.01 10.23
C PRO A 19 5.31 -3.48 9.52
N THR A 20 4.76 -2.62 8.67
CA THR A 20 3.67 -2.94 7.75
C THR A 20 3.89 -2.28 6.38
N VAL A 21 3.04 -2.57 5.40
CA VAL A 21 3.16 -2.10 4.02
C VAL A 21 2.13 -1.01 3.73
N GLU A 22 2.60 0.06 3.08
CA GLU A 22 1.78 1.08 2.43
C GLU A 22 2.02 1.06 0.92
N VAL A 23 0.96 1.18 0.13
CA VAL A 23 1.00 1.14 -1.33
C VAL A 23 0.35 2.38 -1.93
N ASP A 24 1.05 2.98 -2.89
CA ASP A 24 0.54 3.97 -3.82
C ASP A 24 0.23 3.31 -5.17
N VAL A 25 -0.96 3.57 -5.70
CA VAL A 25 -1.38 3.14 -7.04
C VAL A 25 -1.67 4.38 -7.89
N LEU A 26 -0.96 4.50 -9.01
CA LEU A 26 -1.19 5.53 -10.02
C LEU A 26 -1.95 4.91 -11.19
N THR A 27 -3.09 5.50 -11.58
CA THR A 27 -3.81 5.11 -12.79
C THR A 27 -3.31 5.89 -14.00
N SER A 28 -3.57 5.38 -15.21
CA SER A 28 -3.27 6.09 -16.47
C SER A 28 -4.07 7.40 -16.62
N SER A 29 -5.15 7.57 -15.86
CA SER A 29 -5.90 8.82 -15.75
C SER A 29 -5.30 9.82 -14.75
N GLY A 30 -4.16 9.52 -14.15
CA GLY A 30 -3.45 10.39 -13.20
C GLY A 30 -4.01 10.36 -11.77
N VAL A 31 -4.96 9.47 -11.46
CA VAL A 31 -5.50 9.33 -10.10
C VAL A 31 -4.50 8.55 -9.24
N VAL A 32 -4.28 9.03 -8.01
CA VAL A 32 -3.45 8.36 -7.01
C VAL A 32 -4.33 7.87 -5.86
N GLY A 33 -4.26 6.56 -5.59
CA GLY A 33 -4.82 5.95 -4.39
C GLY A 33 -3.71 5.47 -3.47
N ARG A 34 -3.83 5.73 -2.16
CA ARG A 34 -2.91 5.26 -1.13
C ARG A 34 -3.65 4.42 -0.10
N ALA A 35 -3.08 3.28 0.28
CA ALA A 35 -3.62 2.45 1.34
C ALA A 35 -2.51 1.78 2.16
N SER A 36 -2.69 1.76 3.49
CA SER A 36 -1.88 0.99 4.43
C SER A 36 -2.59 -0.29 4.84
N VAL A 37 -1.88 -1.41 4.89
CA VAL A 37 -2.44 -2.69 5.34
C VAL A 37 -2.26 -2.81 6.86
N PRO A 38 -3.29 -3.25 7.62
CA PRO A 38 -3.11 -3.54 9.04
C PRO A 38 -2.17 -4.74 9.25
N SER A 39 -1.33 -4.70 10.29
CA SER A 39 -0.43 -5.80 10.60
C SER A 39 -1.19 -7.02 11.15
N GLY A 40 -0.76 -8.22 10.76
CA GLY A 40 -1.31 -9.50 11.22
C GLY A 40 -0.21 -10.50 11.56
N ALA A 41 -0.59 -11.63 12.14
CA ALA A 41 0.34 -12.74 12.37
C ALA A 41 0.43 -13.62 11.12
N SER A 42 1.65 -13.89 10.64
CA SER A 42 1.90 -14.85 9.57
C SER A 42 2.02 -16.25 10.16
N THR A 43 0.89 -16.93 10.36
CA THR A 43 0.84 -18.33 10.76
C THR A 43 0.56 -19.19 9.54
N GLY A 44 1.47 -20.11 9.21
CA GLY A 44 1.33 -21.06 8.11
C GLY A 44 0.39 -22.21 8.43
#